data_AF-A0A3D3UQQ4-F1
#
_entry.id   AF-A0A3D3UQQ4-F1
#
_cell.length_a   1.000
_cell.length_b   1.000
_cell.length_c   1.000
_cell.angle_alpha   90.00
_cell.angle_beta   90.00
_cell.angle_gamma   90.00
#
_symmetry.space_group_name_H-M   'P 1'
#
loop_
_entity.id
_entity.type
_entity.pdbx_description
1 polymer ?
#
loop_
_entity_poly.entity_id
_entity_poly.type
_entity_poly.pdbx_seq_one_letter_code
_entity_poly.pdbx_strand_id
1 'polypeptide(L)'
;MKRWSDNIIWRWILNLLRPGKGAGISLGRRKVLTAGTLGVGTACLSRVHPQASGRVFNPALIRPPGAVAEPEFLSRCIRCGECMKVCPTNAIQPAGLEAGIEGLWTPVLNMDMGYCEYECTLCGQVCPTDAIREVPLEEKQKIKIGQSFVDKNRCLPYASGRPCIVCEEHCPTSTKAIWVEEIEVTNESGQKVLVQQPHVDPALCVGCGICQNKCPIKDRSGIYVTSVGETRNSENQMLL
;
A
#
# COMPACT_ATOMS: atom_id res chain seq x y z
N MET A 1 49.67 -26.93 16.06
CA MET A 1 48.70 -26.35 15.09
C MET A 1 48.98 -26.81 13.65
N LYS A 2 49.08 -28.12 13.39
CA LYS A 2 49.31 -28.71 12.06
C LYS A 2 48.25 -29.81 11.81
N ARG A 3 46.97 -29.41 11.73
CA ARG A 3 45.87 -30.38 11.56
C ARG A 3 44.65 -29.76 10.87
N TRP A 4 44.86 -28.86 9.91
CA TRP A 4 43.78 -28.15 9.20
C TRP A 4 43.99 -28.06 7.67
N SER A 5 45.05 -28.67 7.10
CA SER A 5 45.31 -28.63 5.64
C SER A 5 44.70 -29.78 4.83
N ASP A 6 44.29 -30.88 5.48
CA ASP A 6 43.94 -32.13 4.80
C ASP A 6 42.44 -32.47 4.86
N ASN A 7 41.61 -31.50 5.31
CA ASN A 7 40.16 -31.67 5.28
C ASN A 7 39.64 -31.48 3.85
N ILE A 8 39.02 -32.53 3.31
CA ILE A 8 38.27 -32.55 2.04
C ILE A 8 37.33 -31.34 1.89
N ILE A 9 36.76 -30.89 3.01
CA ILE A 9 35.87 -29.73 3.10
C ILE A 9 36.61 -28.43 2.73
N TRP A 10 37.85 -28.24 3.18
CA TRP A 10 38.66 -27.06 2.86
C TRP A 10 39.06 -27.04 1.37
N ARG A 11 39.33 -28.22 0.81
CA ARG A 11 39.65 -28.39 -0.62
C ARG A 11 38.43 -28.13 -1.52
N TRP A 12 37.24 -28.50 -1.05
CA TRP A 12 35.95 -28.15 -1.67
C TRP A 12 35.67 -26.65 -1.60
N ILE A 13 35.86 -26.02 -0.44
CA ILE A 13 35.68 -24.57 -0.26
C ILE A 13 36.62 -23.78 -1.18
N LEU A 14 37.90 -24.19 -1.28
CA LEU A 14 38.87 -23.57 -2.19
C LEU A 14 38.53 -23.74 -3.67
N ASN A 15 37.93 -24.86 -4.07
CA ASN A 15 37.47 -25.05 -5.45
C ASN A 15 36.17 -24.29 -5.74
N LEU A 16 35.29 -24.11 -4.75
CA LEU A 16 34.08 -23.30 -4.88
C LEU A 16 34.41 -21.80 -4.99
N LEU A 17 35.45 -21.36 -4.28
CA LEU A 17 35.93 -19.97 -4.26
C LEU A 17 36.97 -19.65 -5.34
N ARG A 18 37.39 -20.64 -6.16
CA ARG A 18 38.26 -20.37 -7.31
C ARG A 18 37.44 -19.67 -8.39
N PRO A 19 37.69 -18.37 -8.70
CA PRO A 19 37.04 -17.73 -9.82
C PRO A 19 37.40 -18.52 -11.08
N GLY A 20 36.39 -18.94 -11.84
CA GLY A 20 36.59 -19.65 -13.10
C GLY A 20 37.54 -18.84 -13.98
N LYS A 21 38.66 -19.45 -14.42
CA LYS A 21 39.64 -18.81 -15.29
C LYS A 21 38.91 -18.25 -16.51
N GLY A 22 38.90 -16.92 -16.62
CA GLY A 22 38.51 -16.11 -17.78
C GLY A 22 37.59 -16.80 -18.80
N ALA A 23 36.35 -17.08 -18.42
CA ALA A 23 35.33 -17.42 -19.41
C ALA A 23 34.97 -16.15 -20.17
N GLY A 24 35.70 -15.85 -21.25
CA GLY A 24 35.27 -14.85 -22.22
C GLY A 24 33.84 -15.18 -22.66
N ILE A 25 32.94 -14.19 -22.65
CA ILE A 25 31.55 -14.40 -23.02
C ILE A 25 31.53 -14.85 -24.49
N SER A 26 31.27 -16.13 -24.74
CA SER A 26 31.19 -16.68 -26.10
C SER A 26 29.88 -16.24 -26.77
N LEU A 27 29.86 -15.03 -27.30
CA LEU A 27 28.73 -14.45 -28.04
C LEU A 27 28.67 -15.03 -29.45
N GLY A 28 28.17 -16.27 -29.57
CA GLY A 28 27.81 -16.83 -30.87
C GLY A 28 26.56 -16.15 -31.45
N ARG A 29 26.50 -15.97 -32.78
CA ARG A 29 25.37 -15.33 -33.48
C ARG A 29 24.00 -15.88 -33.04
N ARG A 30 23.90 -17.19 -32.84
CA ARG A 30 22.66 -17.83 -32.34
C ARG A 30 22.31 -17.39 -30.92
N LYS A 31 23.27 -17.33 -29.99
CA LYS A 31 23.04 -16.90 -28.60
C LYS A 31 22.59 -15.44 -28.53
N VAL A 32 23.16 -14.57 -29.37
CA VAL A 32 22.75 -13.16 -29.47
C VAL A 32 21.31 -13.04 -30.00
N LEU A 33 20.97 -13.80 -31.05
CA LEU A 33 19.60 -13.81 -31.59
C LEU A 33 18.59 -14.40 -30.60
N THR A 34 18.93 -15.47 -29.89
CA THR A 34 18.07 -16.07 -28.85
C THR A 34 17.87 -15.11 -27.68
N ALA A 35 18.93 -14.45 -27.21
CA ALA A 35 18.82 -13.45 -26.15
C ALA A 35 17.98 -12.24 -26.59
N GLY A 36 18.17 -11.76 -27.82
CA GLY A 36 17.37 -10.66 -28.38
C GLY A 36 15.90 -11.01 -28.52
N THR A 37 15.57 -12.19 -29.06
CA THR A 37 14.17 -12.65 -29.21
C THR A 37 13.50 -12.90 -27.87
N LEU A 38 14.19 -13.48 -26.89
CA LEU A 38 13.68 -13.63 -25.52
C LEU A 38 13.49 -12.26 -24.84
N GLY A 39 14.41 -11.32 -25.02
CA GLY A 39 14.30 -9.96 -24.49
C GLY A 39 13.08 -9.23 -25.05
N VAL A 40 12.90 -9.24 -26.38
CA VAL A 40 11.73 -8.63 -27.04
C VAL A 40 10.44 -9.35 -26.62
N GLY A 41 10.42 -10.68 -26.60
CA GLY A 41 9.26 -11.46 -26.18
C GLY A 41 8.84 -11.16 -24.74
N THR A 42 9.79 -11.05 -23.82
CA THR A 42 9.53 -10.70 -22.42
C THR A 42 8.98 -9.27 -22.29
N ALA A 43 9.53 -8.31 -23.02
CA ALA A 43 9.06 -6.92 -23.03
C ALA A 43 7.65 -6.77 -23.63
N CYS A 44 7.30 -7.58 -24.63
CA CYS A 44 5.95 -7.61 -25.18
C CYS A 44 4.96 -8.23 -24.20
N LEU A 45 5.32 -9.33 -23.53
CA LEU A 45 4.45 -10.01 -22.56
C LEU A 45 4.22 -9.17 -21.29
N SER A 46 5.21 -8.41 -20.83
CA SER A 46 5.03 -7.54 -19.66
C SER A 46 4.00 -6.42 -19.89
N ARG A 47 3.82 -5.96 -21.14
CA ARG A 47 2.79 -4.97 -21.52
C ARG A 47 1.38 -5.54 -21.65
N VAL A 48 1.22 -6.87 -21.64
CA VAL A 48 -0.11 -7.51 -21.68
C VAL A 48 -0.79 -7.47 -20.30
N HIS A 49 -0.05 -7.20 -19.22
CA HIS A 49 -0.60 -7.20 -17.87
C HIS A 49 -1.70 -6.12 -17.73
N PRO A 50 -2.93 -6.46 -17.25
CA PRO A 50 -4.07 -5.52 -17.19
C PRO A 50 -3.78 -4.23 -16.42
N GLN A 51 -2.93 -4.32 -15.40
CA GLN A 51 -2.50 -3.17 -14.61
C GLN A 51 -1.62 -2.20 -15.40
N ALA A 52 -0.79 -2.70 -16.32
CA ALA A 52 0.00 -1.85 -17.23
C ALA A 52 -0.90 -1.16 -18.28
N SER A 53 -2.10 -1.70 -18.54
CA SER A 53 -3.09 -1.09 -19.43
C SER A 53 -4.01 -0.07 -18.75
N GLY A 54 -3.83 0.21 -17.45
CA GLY A 54 -4.68 1.13 -16.68
C GLY A 54 -6.13 0.68 -16.49
N ARG A 55 -6.47 -0.54 -16.92
CA ARG A 55 -7.85 -1.08 -16.90
C ARG A 55 -8.29 -1.60 -15.54
N VAL A 56 -7.35 -1.87 -14.64
CA VAL A 56 -7.60 -2.41 -13.29
C VAL A 56 -6.76 -1.64 -12.29
N PHE A 57 -7.41 -1.01 -11.33
CA PHE A 57 -6.75 -0.34 -10.20
C PHE A 57 -6.54 -1.31 -9.06
N ASN A 58 -5.38 -1.22 -8.41
CA ASN A 58 -5.13 -2.00 -7.21
C ASN A 58 -5.71 -1.27 -5.99
N PRO A 59 -6.63 -1.87 -5.22
CA PRO A 59 -7.24 -1.22 -4.07
C PRO A 59 -6.24 -0.89 -2.96
N ALA A 60 -5.14 -1.65 -2.84
CA ALA A 60 -4.11 -1.43 -1.83
C ALA A 60 -3.09 -0.36 -2.23
N LEU A 61 -3.13 0.16 -3.47
CA LEU A 61 -2.21 1.19 -3.95
C LEU A 61 -2.66 2.58 -3.48
N ILE A 62 -2.45 2.86 -2.20
CA ILE A 62 -2.75 4.15 -1.58
C ILE A 62 -1.44 4.92 -1.44
N ARG A 63 -1.28 6.06 -2.11
CA ARG A 63 -0.07 6.89 -1.99
C ARG A 63 -0.21 7.93 -0.87
N PRO A 64 0.91 8.42 -0.31
CA PRO A 64 0.89 9.55 0.62
C PRO A 64 0.20 10.79 0.03
N PRO A 65 -0.38 11.67 0.87
CA PRO A 65 -0.97 12.91 0.40
C PRO A 65 0.09 13.78 -0.29
N GLY A 66 -0.31 14.47 -1.36
CA GLY A 66 0.59 15.27 -2.19
C GLY A 66 1.32 14.47 -3.28
N ALA A 67 1.17 13.15 -3.34
CA ALA A 67 1.69 12.35 -4.46
C ALA A 67 1.05 12.77 -5.79
N VAL A 68 1.88 12.95 -6.81
CA VAL A 68 1.44 13.24 -8.18
C VAL A 68 0.79 12.00 -8.84
N ALA A 69 0.28 12.15 -10.06
CA ALA A 69 -0.31 11.04 -10.82
C ALA A 69 0.67 9.87 -10.96
N GLU A 70 0.18 8.62 -10.96
CA GLU A 70 1.04 7.42 -10.87
C GLU A 70 2.17 7.37 -11.92
N PRO A 71 1.96 7.63 -13.23
CA PRO A 71 3.04 7.58 -14.21
C PRO A 71 4.15 8.61 -13.92
N GLU A 72 3.74 9.82 -13.53
CA GLU A 72 4.68 10.88 -13.16
C GLU A 72 5.40 10.55 -11.85
N PHE A 73 4.67 10.01 -10.87
CA PHE A 73 5.21 9.59 -9.59
C PHE A 73 6.32 8.55 -9.76
N LEU A 74 6.08 7.53 -10.59
CA LEU A 74 7.07 6.48 -10.89
C LEU A 74 8.31 7.04 -11.60
N SER A 75 8.16 8.09 -12.41
CA SER A 75 9.29 8.75 -13.08
C SER A 75 10.13 9.63 -12.15
N ARG A 76 9.50 10.26 -11.14
CA ARG A 76 10.16 11.16 -10.19
C ARG A 76 10.73 10.44 -8.97
N CYS A 77 10.10 9.35 -8.54
CA CYS A 77 10.48 8.67 -7.30
C CYS A 77 11.80 7.91 -7.47
N ILE A 78 12.85 8.40 -6.80
CA ILE A 78 14.17 7.74 -6.78
C ILE A 78 14.28 6.62 -5.73
N ARG A 79 13.17 6.26 -5.07
CA ARG A 79 13.10 5.19 -4.07
C ARG A 79 14.08 5.37 -2.88
N CYS A 80 14.30 6.61 -2.44
CA CYS A 80 15.24 6.92 -1.36
C CYS A 80 14.77 6.47 0.03
N GLY A 81 13.45 6.32 0.24
CA GLY A 81 12.88 5.87 1.53
C GLY A 81 12.80 6.93 2.62
N GLU A 82 13.18 8.19 2.37
CA GLU A 82 13.12 9.25 3.40
C GLU A 82 11.70 9.48 3.92
N CYS A 83 10.69 9.44 3.04
CA CYS A 83 9.28 9.52 3.44
C CYS A 83 8.85 8.38 4.38
N MET A 84 9.40 7.16 4.22
CA MET A 84 9.12 6.03 5.10
C MET A 84 9.74 6.26 6.48
N LYS A 85 11.00 6.71 6.49
CA LYS A 85 11.76 6.96 7.72
C LYS A 85 11.15 8.04 8.61
N VAL A 86 10.61 9.11 8.02
CA VAL A 86 10.02 10.22 8.79
C VAL A 86 8.57 10.01 9.19
N CYS A 87 7.94 8.93 8.74
CA CYS A 87 6.53 8.67 9.03
C CYS A 87 6.35 8.31 10.53
N PRO A 88 5.70 9.15 11.35
CA PRO A 88 5.62 8.93 12.79
C PRO A 88 4.75 7.71 13.15
N THR A 89 3.76 7.41 12.31
CA THR A 89 2.84 6.28 12.47
C THR A 89 3.34 5.02 11.76
N ASN A 90 4.48 5.07 11.08
CA ASN A 90 5.02 3.98 10.26
C ASN A 90 4.01 3.43 9.22
N ALA A 91 3.11 4.27 8.73
CA ALA A 91 2.11 3.89 7.75
C ALA A 91 2.69 3.69 6.35
N ILE A 92 3.76 4.42 6.01
CA ILE A 92 4.37 4.37 4.68
C ILE A 92 5.34 3.19 4.62
N GLN A 93 5.04 2.20 3.79
CA GLN A 93 5.80 0.98 3.58
C GLN A 93 6.27 0.89 2.12
N PRO A 94 7.31 0.09 1.81
CA PRO A 94 7.69 -0.18 0.42
C PRO A 94 6.62 -1.02 -0.28
N ALA A 95 6.19 -0.57 -1.46
CA ALA A 95 5.30 -1.33 -2.32
C ALA A 95 6.00 -2.60 -2.81
N GLY A 96 5.26 -3.70 -2.82
CA GLY A 96 5.61 -4.93 -3.50
C GLY A 96 5.21 -4.85 -4.96
N LEU A 97 4.11 -5.51 -5.31
CA LEU A 97 3.57 -5.56 -6.67
C LEU A 97 2.29 -4.74 -6.86
N GLU A 98 1.86 -4.00 -5.83
CA GLU A 98 0.63 -3.21 -5.87
C GLU A 98 0.68 -2.09 -6.91
N ALA A 99 1.87 -1.58 -7.18
CA ALA A 99 2.16 -0.57 -8.20
C ALA A 99 2.76 -1.17 -9.49
N GLY A 100 2.68 -2.50 -9.66
CA GLY A 100 3.39 -3.22 -10.72
C GLY A 100 4.90 -3.28 -10.48
N ILE A 101 5.62 -3.89 -11.43
CA ILE A 101 7.07 -4.11 -11.32
C ILE A 101 7.84 -2.78 -11.29
N GLU A 102 7.37 -1.76 -12.01
CA GLU A 102 8.01 -0.43 -12.05
C GLU A 102 7.90 0.29 -10.70
N GLY A 103 6.81 0.09 -9.98
CA GLY A 103 6.57 0.66 -8.66
C GLY A 103 7.13 -0.15 -7.51
N LEU A 104 7.92 -1.20 -7.75
CA LEU A 104 8.58 -1.94 -6.67
C LEU A 104 9.42 -0.97 -5.80
N TRP A 105 9.30 -1.13 -4.48
CA TRP A 105 10.00 -0.33 -3.46
C TRP A 105 9.64 1.17 -3.43
N THR A 106 8.58 1.57 -4.12
CA THR A 106 8.04 2.94 -4.00
C THR A 106 7.12 3.05 -2.77
N PRO A 107 6.94 4.23 -2.16
CA PRO A 107 6.19 4.35 -0.90
C PRO A 107 4.67 4.19 -1.09
N VAL A 108 4.06 3.26 -0.37
CA VAL A 108 2.62 3.01 -0.31
C VAL A 108 2.16 3.05 1.15
N LEU A 109 0.94 3.52 1.42
CA LEU A 109 0.35 3.49 2.75
C LEU A 109 -0.23 2.11 3.02
N ASN A 110 0.28 1.45 4.07
CA ASN A 110 -0.27 0.23 4.62
C ASN A 110 -1.03 0.55 5.91
N MET A 111 -2.37 0.50 5.82
CA MET A 111 -3.27 0.89 6.91
C MET A 111 -3.36 -0.15 8.05
N ASP A 112 -2.82 -1.36 7.85
CA ASP A 112 -2.73 -2.37 8.90
C ASP A 112 -1.53 -2.08 9.83
N MET A 113 -0.45 -1.53 9.28
CA MET A 113 0.76 -1.19 10.03
C MET A 113 0.66 0.18 10.73
N GLY A 114 0.01 1.15 10.09
CA GLY A 114 -0.14 2.52 10.60
C GLY A 114 -1.32 3.23 9.96
N TYR A 115 -1.37 4.55 10.08
CA TYR A 115 -2.38 5.39 9.43
C TYR A 115 -1.78 6.74 9.05
N CYS A 116 -2.39 7.45 8.10
CA CYS A 116 -1.99 8.81 7.77
C CYS A 116 -2.49 9.76 8.86
N GLU A 117 -1.60 10.24 9.72
CA GLU A 117 -1.92 11.23 10.75
C GLU A 117 -2.50 12.50 10.12
N TYR A 118 -3.62 13.04 10.63
CA TYR A 118 -4.38 14.12 10.00
C TYR A 118 -3.61 15.45 9.98
N GLU A 119 -2.79 15.71 10.99
CA GLU A 119 -2.04 16.97 11.16
C GLU A 119 -0.55 16.88 10.75
N CYS A 120 -0.15 15.85 9.99
CA CYS A 120 1.25 15.63 9.59
C CYS A 120 1.54 15.86 8.09
N THR A 121 2.52 16.69 7.72
CA THR A 121 2.94 16.93 6.30
C THR A 121 4.37 16.49 5.98
N LEU A 122 5.03 15.79 6.91
CA LEU A 122 6.47 15.48 6.85
C LEU A 122 6.92 14.76 5.57
N CYS A 123 6.08 13.87 5.03
CA CYS A 123 6.44 13.07 3.85
C CYS A 123 6.71 13.91 2.58
N GLY A 124 6.02 15.04 2.43
CA GLY A 124 6.26 15.98 1.32
C GLY A 124 7.50 16.85 1.55
N GLN A 125 7.74 17.26 2.80
CA GLN A 125 8.87 18.11 3.17
C GLN A 125 10.24 17.45 2.95
N VAL A 126 10.31 16.12 3.06
CA VAL A 126 11.56 15.37 2.87
C VAL A 126 11.75 14.80 1.48
N CYS A 127 10.80 15.00 0.56
CA CYS A 127 10.89 14.43 -0.78
C CYS A 127 11.86 15.25 -1.67
N PRO A 128 13.03 14.73 -2.06
CA PRO A 128 14.02 15.53 -2.80
C PRO A 128 13.63 15.75 -4.27
N THR A 129 12.71 14.94 -4.81
CA THR A 129 12.33 14.96 -6.24
C THR A 129 10.91 15.46 -6.48
N ASP A 130 10.24 15.94 -5.43
CA ASP A 130 8.86 16.44 -5.54
C ASP A 130 7.91 15.39 -6.17
N ALA A 131 8.19 14.10 -5.92
CA ALA A 131 7.27 13.01 -6.23
C ALA A 131 6.06 13.03 -5.27
N ILE A 132 6.32 13.42 -4.02
CA ILE A 132 5.32 13.80 -3.02
C ILE A 132 5.51 15.29 -2.83
N ARG A 133 4.55 16.09 -3.28
CA ARG A 133 4.61 17.55 -3.16
C ARG A 133 4.53 17.98 -1.71
N GLU A 134 5.23 19.06 -1.39
CA GLU A 134 4.98 19.76 -0.14
C GLU A 134 3.59 20.41 -0.22
N VAL A 135 2.70 19.97 0.68
CA VAL A 135 1.33 20.45 0.77
C VAL A 135 1.12 21.12 2.12
N PRO A 136 0.52 22.33 2.17
CA PRO A 136 0.13 22.94 3.43
C PRO A 136 -0.95 22.11 4.12
N LEU A 137 -1.07 22.25 5.45
CA LEU A 137 -1.97 21.43 6.26
C LEU A 137 -3.43 21.56 5.80
N GLU A 138 -3.86 22.77 5.47
CA GLU A 138 -5.23 23.08 5.05
C GLU A 138 -5.59 22.42 3.71
N GLU A 139 -4.61 22.29 2.81
CA GLU A 139 -4.77 21.57 1.54
C GLU A 139 -4.78 20.07 1.81
N LYS A 140 -3.82 19.57 2.59
CA LYS A 140 -3.71 18.15 2.93
C LYS A 140 -5.00 17.58 3.51
N GLN A 141 -5.65 18.31 4.41
CA GLN A 141 -6.92 17.90 5.03
C GLN A 141 -8.06 17.73 4.02
N LYS A 142 -7.95 18.29 2.82
CA LYS A 142 -8.94 18.16 1.74
C LYS A 142 -8.53 17.13 0.69
N ILE A 143 -7.26 16.73 0.65
CA ILE A 143 -6.77 15.71 -0.29
C ILE A 143 -7.31 14.36 0.13
N LYS A 144 -8.10 13.74 -0.76
CA LYS A 144 -8.49 12.34 -0.63
C LYS A 144 -7.38 11.45 -1.16
N ILE A 145 -6.83 10.60 -0.31
CA ILE A 145 -5.87 9.56 -0.70
C ILE A 145 -6.55 8.21 -0.94
N GLY A 146 -7.79 8.05 -0.47
CA GLY A 146 -8.60 6.86 -0.66
C GLY A 146 -9.95 7.01 0.03
N GLN A 147 -10.70 5.92 0.10
CA GLN A 147 -12.04 5.86 0.68
C GLN A 147 -12.18 4.66 1.61
N SER A 148 -12.82 4.86 2.77
CA SER A 148 -13.15 3.78 3.71
C SER A 148 -14.49 3.13 3.41
N PHE A 149 -14.56 1.82 3.64
CA PHE A 149 -15.75 0.98 3.47
C PHE A 149 -15.92 0.06 4.68
N VAL A 150 -17.16 -0.12 5.12
CA VAL A 150 -17.50 -1.04 6.20
C VAL A 150 -17.86 -2.41 5.61
N ASP A 151 -17.17 -3.46 6.06
CA ASP A 151 -17.56 -4.84 5.79
C ASP A 151 -18.62 -5.27 6.81
N LYS A 152 -19.89 -5.27 6.37
CA LYS A 152 -21.03 -5.67 7.21
C LYS A 152 -20.96 -7.12 7.68
N ASN A 153 -20.22 -8.00 6.98
CA ASN A 153 -20.06 -9.39 7.39
C ASN A 153 -19.02 -9.59 8.50
N ARG A 154 -18.23 -8.56 8.81
CA ARG A 154 -17.17 -8.61 9.83
C ARG A 154 -17.36 -7.61 10.95
N CYS A 155 -17.86 -6.42 10.62
CA CYS A 155 -18.03 -5.35 11.57
C CYS A 155 -18.92 -5.79 12.74
N LEU A 156 -18.43 -5.62 13.98
CA LEU A 156 -19.07 -6.18 15.19
C LEU A 156 -20.56 -5.81 15.35
N PRO A 157 -20.98 -4.54 15.14
CA PRO A 157 -22.39 -4.14 15.24
C PRO A 157 -23.29 -4.74 14.14
N TYR A 158 -22.72 -5.07 12.97
CA TYR A 158 -23.45 -5.66 11.86
C TYR A 158 -23.50 -7.20 11.93
N ALA A 159 -22.35 -7.83 12.18
CA ALA A 159 -22.19 -9.28 12.07
C ALA A 159 -22.62 -10.06 13.33
N SER A 160 -22.38 -9.50 14.52
CA SER A 160 -22.60 -10.20 15.80
C SER A 160 -23.53 -9.45 16.77
N GLY A 161 -24.02 -8.27 16.36
CA GLY A 161 -24.83 -7.40 17.22
C GLY A 161 -24.10 -6.96 18.48
N ARG A 162 -22.77 -6.79 18.43
CA ARG A 162 -21.97 -6.31 19.56
C ARG A 162 -21.69 -4.81 19.42
N PRO A 163 -21.85 -4.01 20.49
CA PRO A 163 -21.63 -2.56 20.43
C PRO A 163 -20.15 -2.24 20.17
N CYS A 164 -19.89 -1.37 19.19
CA CYS A 164 -18.54 -0.91 18.84
C CYS A 164 -18.64 0.43 18.08
N ILE A 165 -17.95 1.45 18.57
CA ILE A 165 -17.91 2.80 17.97
C ILE A 165 -16.49 3.31 17.67
N VAL A 166 -15.49 2.43 17.76
CA VAL A 166 -14.07 2.79 17.67
C VAL A 166 -13.73 3.59 16.40
N CYS A 167 -14.37 3.28 15.27
CA CYS A 167 -14.15 4.00 14.02
C CYS A 167 -14.69 5.44 14.02
N GLU A 168 -15.80 5.69 14.71
CA GLU A 168 -16.41 7.02 14.85
C GLU A 168 -15.61 7.88 15.84
N GLU A 169 -15.14 7.28 16.94
CA GLU A 169 -14.35 7.97 17.96
C GLU A 169 -12.99 8.44 17.45
N HIS A 170 -12.34 7.61 16.62
CA HIS A 170 -11.02 7.92 16.06
C HIS A 170 -11.05 8.74 14.77
N CYS A 171 -12.23 9.07 14.23
CA CYS A 171 -12.33 9.86 13.01
C CYS A 171 -11.79 11.29 13.28
N PRO A 172 -10.68 11.74 12.63
CA PRO A 172 -10.03 12.98 12.98
C PRO A 172 -10.61 14.20 12.24
N THR A 173 -11.57 14.00 11.33
CA THR A 173 -12.16 15.08 10.56
C THR A 173 -13.05 15.95 11.44
N SER A 174 -13.05 17.26 11.22
CA SER A 174 -13.81 18.22 12.04
C SER A 174 -15.31 17.90 12.06
N THR A 175 -15.88 17.67 10.87
CA THR A 175 -17.15 16.96 10.71
C THR A 175 -16.81 15.49 10.53
N LYS A 176 -17.23 14.62 11.45
CA LYS A 176 -16.89 13.19 11.42
C LYS A 176 -17.37 12.57 10.11
N ALA A 177 -16.42 12.02 9.35
CA ALA A 177 -16.73 11.28 8.12
C ALA A 177 -17.41 9.94 8.41
N ILE A 178 -17.34 9.47 9.65
CA ILE A 178 -17.99 8.25 10.11
C ILE A 178 -19.04 8.66 11.14
N TRP A 179 -20.28 8.25 10.93
CA TRP A 179 -21.39 8.47 11.85
C TRP A 179 -22.04 7.13 12.19
N VAL A 180 -22.84 7.10 13.25
CA VAL A 180 -23.49 5.87 13.73
C VAL A 180 -25.00 6.00 13.71
N GLU A 181 -25.67 4.93 13.31
CA GLU A 181 -27.13 4.77 13.39
C GLU A 181 -27.47 3.83 14.55
N GLU A 182 -28.39 4.24 15.42
CA GLU A 182 -28.88 3.38 16.50
C GLU A 182 -30.01 2.48 16.00
N ILE A 183 -29.79 1.16 16.08
CA ILE A 183 -30.73 0.16 15.59
C ILE A 183 -30.81 -1.03 16.55
N GLU A 184 -32.02 -1.57 16.71
CA GLU A 184 -32.24 -2.81 17.47
C GLU A 184 -31.95 -4.02 16.58
N VAL A 185 -30.98 -4.84 16.99
CA VAL A 185 -30.59 -6.08 16.30
C VAL A 185 -30.72 -7.27 17.23
N THR A 186 -30.85 -8.46 16.66
CA THR A 186 -30.77 -9.72 17.42
C THR A 186 -29.32 -10.19 17.45
N ASN A 187 -28.76 -10.35 18.65
CA ASN A 187 -27.39 -10.86 18.82
C ASN A 187 -27.31 -12.38 18.64
N GLU A 188 -26.09 -12.92 18.68
CA GLU A 188 -25.79 -14.36 18.60
C GLU A 188 -26.57 -15.21 19.64
N SER A 189 -26.96 -14.61 20.77
CA SER A 189 -27.71 -15.26 21.85
C SER A 189 -29.23 -15.16 21.69
N GLY A 190 -29.73 -14.61 20.57
CA GLY A 190 -31.16 -14.42 20.32
C GLY A 190 -31.81 -13.26 21.08
N GLN A 191 -31.02 -12.42 21.76
CA GLN A 191 -31.51 -11.26 22.50
C GLN A 191 -31.55 -10.03 21.59
N LYS A 192 -32.60 -9.21 21.75
CA LYS A 192 -32.70 -7.89 21.14
C LYS A 192 -31.79 -6.92 21.90
N VAL A 193 -30.83 -6.35 21.20
CA VAL A 193 -29.86 -5.40 21.73
C VAL A 193 -29.84 -4.16 20.85
N LEU A 194 -29.74 -3.00 21.48
CA LEU A 194 -29.51 -1.74 20.78
C LEU A 194 -28.03 -1.64 20.43
N VAL A 195 -27.72 -1.44 19.16
CA VAL A 195 -26.34 -1.27 18.67
C VAL A 195 -26.22 -0.01 17.83
N GLN A 196 -25.00 0.49 17.74
CA GLN A 196 -24.63 1.63 16.92
C GLN A 196 -23.90 1.13 15.68
N GLN A 197 -24.57 1.16 14.53
CA GLN A 197 -24.03 0.69 13.25
C GLN A 197 -23.31 1.84 12.53
N PRO A 198 -22.03 1.69 12.16
CA PRO A 198 -21.28 2.76 11.51
C PRO A 198 -21.61 2.89 10.02
N HIS A 199 -21.60 4.13 9.54
CA HIS A 199 -21.74 4.54 8.16
C HIS A 199 -20.62 5.53 7.81
N VAL A 200 -20.15 5.48 6.57
CA VAL A 200 -19.09 6.37 6.07
C VAL A 200 -19.71 7.33 5.07
N ASP A 201 -19.48 8.62 5.26
CA ASP A 201 -19.76 9.67 4.28
C ASP A 201 -18.59 9.79 3.29
N PRO A 202 -18.79 9.44 2.00
CA PRO A 202 -17.76 9.56 0.99
C PRO A 202 -17.32 10.99 0.71
N ALA A 203 -18.15 12.00 0.99
CA ALA A 203 -17.81 13.40 0.77
C ALA A 203 -16.73 13.89 1.74
N LEU A 204 -16.81 13.45 3.00
CA LEU A 204 -15.93 13.89 4.10
C LEU A 204 -14.72 12.98 4.30
N CYS A 205 -14.80 11.70 3.92
CA CYS A 205 -13.70 10.76 4.10
C CYS A 205 -12.50 11.13 3.22
N VAL A 206 -11.32 11.24 3.84
CA VAL A 206 -10.04 11.49 3.16
C VAL A 206 -9.21 10.23 2.94
N GLY A 207 -9.63 9.09 3.51
CA GLY A 207 -8.92 7.81 3.40
C GLY A 207 -7.69 7.68 4.31
N CYS A 208 -7.66 8.37 5.47
CA CYS A 208 -6.50 8.35 6.36
C CYS A 208 -6.16 6.97 6.97
N GLY A 209 -7.13 6.05 7.01
CA GLY A 209 -6.91 4.66 7.46
C GLY A 209 -6.87 4.43 8.96
N ILE A 210 -7.03 5.46 9.80
CA ILE A 210 -7.03 5.29 11.26
C ILE A 210 -8.13 4.33 11.74
N CYS A 211 -9.29 4.35 11.08
CA CYS A 211 -10.39 3.45 11.39
C CYS A 211 -10.07 1.97 11.11
N GLN A 212 -9.29 1.70 10.06
CA GLN A 212 -8.81 0.34 9.74
C GLN A 212 -7.76 -0.11 10.75
N ASN A 213 -6.80 0.77 11.07
CA ASN A 213 -5.70 0.48 12.00
C ASN A 213 -6.18 0.23 13.43
N LYS A 214 -7.17 1.01 13.89
CA LYS A 214 -7.73 0.89 15.25
C LYS A 214 -8.86 -0.13 15.36
N CYS A 215 -9.21 -0.81 14.28
CA CYS A 215 -10.24 -1.84 14.33
C CYS A 215 -9.85 -2.94 15.34
N PRO A 216 -10.76 -3.33 16.26
CA PRO A 216 -10.45 -4.36 17.25
C PRO A 216 -10.33 -5.77 16.65
N ILE A 217 -10.74 -5.97 15.40
CA ILE A 217 -10.65 -7.24 14.69
C ILE A 217 -9.24 -7.42 14.15
N LYS A 218 -8.55 -8.48 14.60
CA LYS A 218 -7.11 -8.69 14.36
C LYS A 218 -6.74 -9.27 12.99
N ASP A 219 -7.62 -10.04 12.35
CA ASP A 219 -7.30 -10.73 11.09
C ASP A 219 -7.52 -9.81 9.87
N ARG A 220 -8.76 -9.43 9.59
CA ARG A 220 -9.10 -8.37 8.63
C ARG A 220 -10.14 -7.47 9.27
N SER A 221 -9.82 -6.18 9.30
CA SER A 221 -10.64 -5.14 9.89
C SER A 221 -12.06 -5.13 9.30
N GLY A 222 -13.06 -4.88 10.15
CA GLY A 222 -14.45 -4.69 9.73
C GLY A 222 -14.70 -3.37 8.99
N ILE A 223 -13.68 -2.51 8.92
CA ILE A 223 -13.63 -1.30 8.10
C ILE A 223 -12.25 -1.24 7.45
N TYR A 224 -12.20 -0.97 6.14
CA TYR A 224 -10.97 -0.96 5.36
C TYR A 224 -10.95 0.21 4.40
N VAL A 225 -9.75 0.65 4.00
CA VAL A 225 -9.54 1.73 3.03
C VAL A 225 -9.04 1.16 1.72
N THR A 226 -9.51 1.75 0.62
CA THR A 226 -9.02 1.45 -0.72
C THR A 226 -8.65 2.73 -1.47
N SER A 227 -7.90 2.61 -2.56
CA SER A 227 -7.46 3.72 -3.41
C SER A 227 -8.58 4.42 -4.21
N VAL A 228 -9.82 3.93 -4.16
CA VAL A 228 -10.93 4.55 -4.91
C VAL A 228 -11.25 5.95 -4.38
N GLY A 229 -11.60 6.87 -5.27
CA GLY A 229 -11.91 8.25 -4.95
C GLY A 229 -10.68 9.11 -4.62
N GLU A 230 -9.47 8.59 -4.87
CA GLU A 230 -8.24 9.34 -4.66
C GLU A 230 -8.11 10.54 -5.60
N THR A 231 -7.56 11.63 -5.09
CA THR A 231 -7.46 12.92 -5.81
C THR A 231 -6.50 12.85 -6.99
N ARG A 232 -5.48 11.99 -6.92
CA ARG A 232 -4.41 11.87 -7.92
C ARG A 232 -4.83 11.15 -9.20
N ASN A 233 -5.96 10.43 -9.18
CA ASN A 233 -6.38 9.58 -10.28
C ASN A 233 -7.86 9.80 -10.60
N SER A 234 -8.12 10.59 -11.65
CA SER A 234 -9.47 10.90 -12.12
C SER A 234 -10.24 9.70 -12.68
N GLU A 235 -9.56 8.60 -13.00
CA GLU A 235 -10.20 7.39 -13.55
C GLU A 235 -10.65 6.43 -12.45
N ASN A 236 -10.01 6.44 -11.28
CA ASN A 236 -10.34 5.57 -10.15
C ASN A 236 -11.36 6.23 -9.21
N GLN A 237 -12.54 6.58 -9.73
CA GLN A 237 -13.60 7.26 -9.00
C GLN A 237 -14.80 6.33 -8.74
N MET A 238 -15.58 6.63 -7.69
CA MET A 238 -16.86 5.95 -7.48
C MET A 238 -17.86 6.43 -8.53
N LEU A 239 -18.29 5.53 -9.42
CA LEU A 239 -19.34 5.80 -10.40
C LEU A 239 -20.68 5.83 -9.66
N LEU A 240 -21.27 7.02 -9.56
CA LEU A 240 -22.61 7.27 -9.02
C LEU A 240 -23.64 7.33 -10.15
#